data_AF-A0A429YNR9-F1
#
_entry.id   AF-A0A429YNR9-F1
#
_cell.length_a   1.000
_cell.length_b   1.000
_cell.length_c   1.000
_cell.angle_alpha   90.00
_cell.angle_beta   90.00
_cell.angle_gamma   90.00
#
_symmetry.space_group_name_H-M   'P 1'
#
loop_
_entity.id
_entity.type
_entity.pdbx_description
1 polymer ?
#
loop_
_entity_poly.entity_id
_entity_poly.type
_entity_poly.pdbx_seq_one_letter_code
_entity_poly.pdbx_strand_id
1 'polypeptide(L)'
;MTAIEPKRFFTELYDAAVAAADPARVIGRYLPERPKGRTIVIGAGKGSAQMARAFEDAWDAPLEGLVVTRYGYATPCRTIEVIEAAHPVPDAAGLAAARRLLDKVAGLTEDDLVVALVSGGGSALLPAPAGRLTLDDEIAVNRALLASGAPIAAMNTIRKHVSAIKGGRLAAAAHPARVVTLVVSDIPGDVAALVSSGPTVPDGSTRQDALRLVEAWRMDLPAAVMAHLTSPAADAPLP
;
A
#
# COMPACT_ATOMS: atom_id res chain seq x y z
N MET A 1 -26.57 -32.35 -24.74
CA MET A 1 -26.00 -31.12 -24.17
C MET A 1 -26.93 -29.99 -24.55
N THR A 2 -27.50 -29.28 -23.58
CA THR A 2 -28.31 -28.08 -23.83
C THR A 2 -27.48 -27.06 -24.60
N ALA A 3 -28.09 -26.43 -25.60
CA ALA A 3 -27.43 -25.37 -26.37
C ALA A 3 -27.00 -24.25 -25.39
N ILE A 4 -25.72 -23.90 -25.40
CA ILE A 4 -25.18 -22.83 -24.57
C ILE A 4 -25.80 -21.52 -25.08
N GLU A 5 -26.48 -20.79 -24.21
CA GLU A 5 -26.89 -19.42 -24.51
C GLU A 5 -25.68 -18.51 -24.26
N PRO A 6 -25.03 -17.95 -25.30
CA PRO A 6 -23.68 -17.42 -25.16
C PRO A 6 -23.58 -16.24 -24.18
N LYS A 7 -24.58 -15.35 -24.20
CA LYS A 7 -24.57 -14.17 -23.31
C LYS A 7 -24.63 -14.59 -21.86
N ARG A 8 -25.60 -15.43 -21.49
CA ARG A 8 -25.70 -15.97 -20.14
C ARG A 8 -24.42 -16.69 -19.71
N PHE A 9 -23.86 -17.55 -20.57
CA PHE A 9 -22.63 -18.27 -20.24
C PHE A 9 -21.46 -17.31 -19.96
N PHE A 10 -21.25 -16.28 -20.80
CA PHE A 10 -20.18 -15.30 -20.57
C PHE A 10 -20.42 -14.41 -19.34
N THR A 11 -21.69 -14.07 -19.04
CA THR A 11 -22.03 -13.35 -17.81
C THR A 11 -21.73 -14.19 -16.57
N GLU A 12 -22.09 -15.48 -16.57
CA GLU A 12 -21.79 -16.39 -15.45
C GLU A 12 -20.27 -16.54 -15.23
N LEU A 13 -19.47 -16.60 -16.30
CA LEU A 13 -18.01 -16.61 -16.20
C LEU A 13 -17.43 -15.30 -15.64
N TYR A 14 -17.97 -14.15 -16.07
CA TYR A 14 -17.59 -12.84 -15.54
C TYR A 14 -17.93 -12.73 -14.04
N ASP A 15 -19.15 -13.10 -13.65
CA ASP A 15 -19.60 -13.06 -12.26
C ASP A 15 -18.77 -13.98 -11.37
N ALA A 16 -18.40 -15.16 -11.87
CA ALA A 16 -17.50 -16.07 -11.16
C ALA A 16 -16.10 -15.44 -10.95
N ALA A 17 -15.55 -14.76 -11.95
CA ALA A 17 -14.27 -14.07 -11.85
C ALA A 17 -14.32 -12.89 -10.85
N VAL A 18 -15.38 -12.08 -10.90
CA VAL A 18 -15.60 -10.98 -9.94
C VAL A 18 -15.75 -11.54 -8.52
N ALA A 19 -16.55 -12.59 -8.35
CA ALA A 19 -16.74 -13.23 -7.05
C ALA A 19 -15.46 -13.82 -6.45
N ALA A 20 -14.53 -14.29 -7.31
CA ALA A 20 -13.23 -14.80 -6.87
C ALA A 20 -12.27 -13.69 -6.41
N ALA A 21 -12.52 -12.44 -6.79
CA ALA A 21 -11.73 -11.27 -6.39
C ALA A 21 -12.43 -10.39 -5.33
N ASP A 22 -13.70 -10.65 -5.01
CA ASP A 22 -14.50 -9.89 -4.06
C ASP A 22 -14.00 -10.10 -2.62
N PRO A 23 -13.48 -9.05 -1.94
CA PRO A 23 -12.97 -9.15 -0.58
C PRO A 23 -13.97 -9.77 0.41
N ALA A 24 -15.27 -9.47 0.26
CA ALA A 24 -16.31 -9.98 1.15
C ALA A 24 -16.47 -11.50 1.08
N ARG A 25 -16.08 -12.13 -0.04
CA ARG A 25 -16.19 -13.57 -0.25
C ARG A 25 -14.90 -14.32 0.10
N VAL A 26 -13.75 -13.66 -0.01
CA VAL A 26 -12.44 -14.32 0.03
C VAL A 26 -11.64 -14.05 1.29
N ILE A 27 -11.72 -12.86 1.90
CA ILE A 27 -10.85 -12.48 3.02
C ILE A 27 -10.96 -13.46 4.20
N GLY A 28 -12.18 -13.94 4.51
CA GLY A 28 -12.42 -14.89 5.59
C GLY A 28 -11.59 -16.18 5.49
N ARG A 29 -11.13 -16.57 4.29
CA ARG A 29 -10.30 -17.76 4.06
C ARG A 29 -8.81 -17.54 4.34
N TYR A 30 -8.38 -16.29 4.46
CA TYR A 30 -6.99 -15.88 4.61
C TYR A 30 -6.72 -15.17 5.94
N LEU A 31 -7.65 -15.29 6.90
CA LEU A 31 -7.48 -14.69 8.22
C LEU A 31 -6.28 -15.33 8.94
N PRO A 32 -5.38 -14.52 9.54
CA PRO A 32 -4.31 -15.05 10.36
C PRO A 32 -4.83 -15.61 11.69
N GLU A 33 -3.97 -16.35 12.39
CA GLU A 33 -4.23 -16.71 13.77
C GLU A 33 -4.30 -15.48 14.68
N ARG A 34 -5.11 -15.56 15.74
CA ARG A 34 -5.27 -14.47 16.69
C ARG A 34 -3.97 -14.24 17.47
N PRO A 35 -3.56 -12.97 17.68
CA PRO A 35 -2.49 -12.64 18.59
C PRO A 35 -2.88 -12.94 20.05
N LYS A 36 -1.88 -12.93 20.95
CA LYS A 36 -2.14 -12.84 22.40
C LYS A 36 -2.48 -11.41 22.81
N GLY A 37 -1.87 -10.43 22.15
CA GLY A 37 -2.07 -9.00 22.32
C GLY A 37 -3.14 -8.45 21.39
N ARG A 38 -2.90 -7.25 20.88
CA ARG A 38 -3.85 -6.49 20.08
C ARG A 38 -3.80 -6.89 18.60
N THR A 39 -4.93 -6.74 17.92
CA THR A 39 -5.01 -6.80 16.45
C THR A 39 -5.16 -5.39 15.90
N ILE A 40 -4.16 -4.94 15.14
CA ILE A 40 -4.12 -3.63 14.50
C ILE A 40 -4.31 -3.81 12.99
N VAL A 41 -5.42 -3.31 12.46
CA VAL A 41 -5.70 -3.34 11.02
C VAL A 41 -5.27 -2.02 10.39
N ILE A 42 -4.35 -2.08 9.42
CA ILE A 42 -3.91 -0.94 8.63
C ILE A 42 -4.16 -1.20 7.15
N GLY A 43 -4.19 -0.16 6.31
CA GLY A 43 -4.38 -0.40 4.89
C GLY A 43 -4.38 0.85 4.04
N ALA A 44 -4.09 0.66 2.76
CA ALA A 44 -4.28 1.69 1.75
C ALA A 44 -4.49 1.11 0.36
N GLY A 45 -5.28 1.83 -0.43
CA GLY A 45 -5.60 1.50 -1.82
C GLY A 45 -7.08 1.67 -2.11
N LYS A 46 -7.44 1.63 -3.40
CA LYS A 46 -8.80 1.86 -3.88
C LYS A 46 -9.83 0.89 -3.29
N GLY A 47 -9.40 -0.34 -2.99
CA GLY A 47 -10.22 -1.40 -2.41
C GLY A 47 -10.05 -1.58 -0.89
N SER A 48 -9.20 -0.77 -0.24
CA SER A 48 -8.81 -1.01 1.15
C SER A 48 -9.98 -0.85 2.13
N ALA A 49 -10.92 0.06 1.84
CA ALA A 49 -12.12 0.24 2.66
C ALA A 49 -13.06 -0.98 2.62
N GLN A 50 -13.28 -1.58 1.44
CA GLN A 50 -14.07 -2.81 1.30
C GLN A 50 -13.35 -4.00 1.94
N MET A 51 -12.03 -4.09 1.78
CA MET A 51 -11.22 -5.10 2.46
C MET A 51 -11.32 -4.97 3.98
N ALA A 52 -11.26 -3.74 4.51
CA ALA A 52 -11.39 -3.48 5.95
C ALA A 52 -12.74 -3.94 6.49
N ARG A 53 -13.82 -3.59 5.79
CA ARG A 53 -15.16 -4.03 6.16
C ARG A 53 -15.29 -5.55 6.16
N ALA A 54 -14.82 -6.21 5.10
CA ALA A 54 -14.86 -7.66 4.98
C ALA A 54 -14.00 -8.35 6.05
N PHE A 55 -12.83 -7.79 6.37
CA PHE A 55 -11.97 -8.29 7.44
C PHE A 55 -12.66 -8.18 8.79
N GLU A 56 -13.22 -7.01 9.10
CA GLU A 56 -13.94 -6.78 10.35
C GLU A 56 -15.19 -7.65 10.50
N ASP A 57 -15.93 -7.91 9.42
CA ASP A 57 -17.09 -8.80 9.44
C ASP A 57 -16.70 -10.27 9.67
N ALA A 58 -15.50 -10.68 9.22
CA ALA A 58 -15.01 -12.05 9.36
C ALA A 58 -14.16 -12.28 10.63
N TRP A 59 -13.63 -11.22 11.25
CA TRP A 59 -12.76 -11.30 12.42
C TRP A 59 -13.57 -11.34 13.72
N ASP A 60 -13.47 -12.46 14.44
CA ASP A 60 -14.25 -12.73 15.65
C ASP A 60 -13.45 -12.42 16.95
N ALA A 61 -12.77 -11.27 16.97
CA ALA A 61 -12.07 -10.77 18.16
C ALA A 61 -11.98 -9.24 18.13
N PRO A 62 -11.66 -8.58 19.27
CA PRO A 62 -11.41 -7.14 19.27
C PRO A 62 -10.28 -6.77 18.29
N LEU A 63 -10.50 -5.68 17.56
CA LEU A 63 -9.51 -5.09 16.67
C LEU A 63 -9.60 -3.56 16.78
N GLU A 64 -8.54 -2.89 16.35
CA GLU A 64 -8.54 -1.45 16.11
C GLU A 64 -7.85 -1.17 14.77
N GLY A 65 -8.15 -0.08 14.07
CA GLY A 65 -7.53 0.11 12.77
C GLY A 65 -7.79 1.42 12.07
N LEU A 66 -7.05 1.63 10.99
CA LEU A 66 -7.18 2.78 10.09
C LEU A 66 -6.83 2.34 8.68
N VAL A 67 -7.68 2.64 7.71
CA VAL A 67 -7.40 2.42 6.29
C VAL A 67 -7.62 3.70 5.48
N VAL A 68 -6.89 3.81 4.37
CA VAL A 68 -6.96 4.97 3.47
C VAL A 68 -7.48 4.55 2.10
N THR A 69 -8.53 5.21 1.63
CA THR A 69 -9.12 5.03 0.30
C THR A 69 -9.23 6.37 -0.43
N ARG A 70 -9.74 6.34 -1.67
CA ARG A 70 -9.98 7.55 -2.47
C ARG A 70 -11.31 8.22 -2.12
N TYR A 71 -11.40 9.54 -2.28
CA TYR A 71 -12.63 10.31 -2.08
C TYR A 71 -13.85 9.73 -2.81
N GLY A 72 -14.96 9.60 -2.09
CA GLY A 72 -16.23 9.05 -2.58
C GLY A 72 -16.30 7.52 -2.54
N TYR A 73 -15.33 6.84 -1.93
CA TYR A 73 -15.26 5.38 -1.86
C TYR A 73 -15.09 4.85 -0.43
N ALA A 74 -15.30 5.69 0.58
CA ALA A 74 -15.43 5.25 1.95
C ALA A 74 -16.47 4.13 2.08
N THR A 75 -16.15 3.12 2.88
CA THR A 75 -17.06 2.02 3.24
C THR A 75 -17.21 2.04 4.76
N PRO A 76 -18.44 2.18 5.31
CA PRO A 76 -18.62 2.20 6.75
C PRO A 76 -18.10 0.92 7.42
N CYS A 77 -17.20 1.08 8.38
CA CYS A 77 -16.75 0.02 9.28
C CYS A 77 -17.23 0.33 10.71
N ARG A 78 -17.28 -0.68 11.58
CA ARG A 78 -17.73 -0.59 12.97
C ARG A 78 -16.67 0.03 13.87
N THR A 79 -15.41 -0.38 13.68
CA THR A 79 -14.27 -0.04 14.54
C THR A 79 -13.08 0.49 13.73
N ILE A 80 -12.87 0.01 12.50
CA ILE A 80 -11.79 0.51 11.64
C ILE A 80 -12.14 1.91 11.13
N GLU A 81 -11.25 2.87 11.33
CA GLU A 81 -11.41 4.21 10.76
C GLU A 81 -11.11 4.19 9.25
N VAL A 82 -11.93 4.87 8.46
CA VAL A 82 -11.73 5.00 7.01
C VAL A 82 -11.48 6.47 6.67
N ILE A 83 -10.27 6.76 6.17
CA ILE A 83 -9.88 8.09 5.70
C ILE A 83 -9.91 8.11 4.18
N GLU A 84 -10.39 9.21 3.62
CA GLU A 84 -10.33 9.48 2.20
C GLU A 84 -9.21 10.47 1.86
N ALA A 85 -8.48 10.21 0.78
CA ALA A 85 -7.39 11.02 0.29
C ALA A 85 -7.37 11.09 -1.25
N ALA A 86 -6.55 11.98 -1.81
CA ALA A 86 -6.48 12.18 -3.25
C ALA A 86 -5.72 11.05 -3.98
N HIS A 87 -6.24 10.70 -5.16
CA HIS A 87 -5.60 9.81 -6.13
C HIS A 87 -6.02 10.29 -7.54
N PRO A 88 -5.10 10.38 -8.53
CA PRO A 88 -3.75 9.80 -8.55
C PRO A 88 -2.62 10.73 -8.06
N VAL A 89 -2.92 11.98 -7.74
CA VAL A 89 -1.95 12.94 -7.20
C VAL A 89 -2.14 13.02 -5.68
N PRO A 90 -1.08 12.90 -4.86
CA PRO A 90 -1.20 12.97 -3.40
C PRO A 90 -1.66 14.33 -2.88
N ASP A 91 -2.27 14.35 -1.69
CA ASP A 91 -2.71 15.56 -0.99
C ASP A 91 -2.37 15.55 0.52
N ALA A 92 -2.75 16.61 1.22
CA ALA A 92 -2.51 16.77 2.65
C ALA A 92 -3.28 15.75 3.51
N ALA A 93 -4.46 15.31 3.07
CA ALA A 93 -5.23 14.28 3.77
C ALA A 93 -4.48 12.93 3.75
N GLY A 94 -3.94 12.54 2.60
CA GLY A 94 -3.08 11.37 2.48
C GLY A 94 -1.83 11.47 3.35
N LEU A 95 -1.20 12.65 3.41
CA LEU A 95 0.00 12.87 4.22
C LEU A 95 -0.29 12.68 5.72
N ALA A 96 -1.38 13.28 6.20
CA ALA A 96 -1.83 13.11 7.57
C ALA A 96 -2.19 11.65 7.87
N ALA A 97 -2.87 10.97 6.95
CA ALA A 97 -3.24 9.57 7.09
C ALA A 97 -2.01 8.64 7.16
N ALA A 98 -1.01 8.87 6.30
CA ALA A 98 0.24 8.10 6.32
C ALA A 98 0.99 8.27 7.65
N ARG A 99 1.00 9.49 8.21
CA ARG A 99 1.57 9.73 9.55
C ARG A 99 0.83 8.95 10.62
N ARG A 100 -0.50 8.98 10.60
CA ARG A 100 -1.34 8.24 11.55
C ARG A 100 -1.17 6.72 11.44
N LEU A 101 -0.96 6.18 10.23
CA LEU A 101 -0.64 4.77 10.05
C LEU A 101 0.68 4.39 10.73
N LEU A 102 1.73 5.19 10.55
CA LEU A 102 3.01 4.97 11.22
C LEU A 102 2.88 5.03 12.74
N ASP A 103 2.17 6.02 13.27
CA ASP A 103 1.94 6.16 14.71
C ASP A 103 1.12 4.98 15.27
N LYS A 104 0.18 4.43 14.49
CA LYS A 104 -0.69 3.31 14.91
C LYS A 104 0.04 1.97 14.99
N VAL A 105 1.13 1.80 14.26
CA VAL A 105 1.97 0.60 14.32
C VAL A 105 3.23 0.78 15.18
N ALA A 106 3.46 1.97 15.73
CA ALA A 106 4.61 2.21 16.59
C ALA A 106 4.42 1.60 18.00
N GLY A 107 5.50 1.11 18.60
CA GLY A 107 5.51 0.67 20.00
C GLY A 107 4.69 -0.60 20.28
N LEU A 108 4.47 -1.43 19.26
CA LEU A 108 3.84 -2.74 19.43
C LEU A 108 4.81 -3.76 20.05
N THR A 109 4.28 -4.90 20.50
CA THR A 109 5.09 -6.01 21.05
C THR A 109 4.99 -7.26 20.17
N GLU A 110 5.80 -8.28 20.46
CA GLU A 110 5.75 -9.59 19.78
C GLU A 110 4.40 -10.31 19.94
N ASP A 111 3.63 -9.94 20.96
CA ASP A 111 2.29 -10.46 21.20
C ASP A 111 1.22 -9.78 20.34
N ASP A 112 1.50 -8.61 19.76
CA ASP A 112 0.58 -7.87 18.89
C ASP A 112 0.65 -8.39 17.43
N LEU A 113 -0.44 -8.21 16.68
CA LEU A 113 -0.55 -8.52 15.25
C LEU A 113 -0.94 -7.26 14.47
N VAL A 114 -0.21 -7.00 13.39
CA VAL A 114 -0.60 -6.04 12.37
C VAL A 114 -1.15 -6.77 11.15
N VAL A 115 -2.36 -6.43 10.72
CA VAL A 115 -2.94 -6.91 9.46
C VAL A 115 -3.00 -5.75 8.47
N ALA A 116 -2.23 -5.86 7.39
CA ALA A 116 -2.15 -4.85 6.34
C ALA A 116 -3.02 -5.20 5.13
N LEU A 117 -4.00 -4.36 4.83
CA LEU A 117 -4.96 -4.51 3.75
C LEU A 117 -4.59 -3.59 2.58
N VAL A 118 -3.84 -4.14 1.62
CA VAL A 118 -3.23 -3.36 0.54
C VAL A 118 -3.91 -3.67 -0.79
N SER A 119 -4.24 -2.63 -1.54
CA SER A 119 -4.74 -2.75 -2.92
C SER A 119 -4.14 -1.68 -3.81
N GLY A 120 -4.36 -1.76 -5.12
CA GLY A 120 -3.88 -0.78 -6.10
C GLY A 120 -4.24 0.68 -5.76
N GLY A 121 -3.35 1.60 -6.10
CA GLY A 121 -3.51 3.06 -5.89
C GLY A 121 -2.98 3.61 -4.56
N GLY A 122 -2.53 2.78 -3.63
CA GLY A 122 -2.02 3.23 -2.33
C GLY A 122 -0.77 4.11 -2.40
N SER A 123 0.03 4.06 -3.47
CA SER A 123 1.23 4.90 -3.62
C SER A 123 0.92 6.40 -3.54
N ALA A 124 -0.24 6.82 -4.08
CA ALA A 124 -0.70 8.22 -4.04
C ALA A 124 -1.49 8.55 -2.77
N LEU A 125 -2.15 7.54 -2.18
CA LEU A 125 -2.95 7.70 -0.96
C LEU A 125 -2.10 7.78 0.32
N LEU A 126 -0.85 7.29 0.25
CA LEU A 126 0.11 7.32 1.36
C LEU A 126 1.37 8.13 1.00
N PRO A 127 1.27 9.44 0.72
CA PRO A 127 2.46 10.28 0.65
C PRO A 127 3.11 10.33 2.03
N ALA A 128 4.41 10.09 2.06
CA ALA A 128 5.19 10.09 3.28
C ALA A 128 6.63 10.41 2.87
N PRO A 129 6.92 11.67 2.54
CA PRO A 129 8.24 12.09 2.09
C PRO A 129 9.28 11.83 3.20
N ALA A 130 10.45 11.33 2.84
CA ALA A 130 11.47 10.93 3.80
C ALA A 130 12.27 12.11 4.37
N GLY A 131 12.62 12.04 5.66
CA GLY A 131 13.52 13.00 6.30
C GLY A 131 13.01 14.44 6.26
N ARG A 132 13.69 15.30 5.50
CA ARG A 132 13.36 16.73 5.35
C ARG A 132 12.55 17.05 4.09
N LEU A 133 12.23 16.03 3.30
CA LEU A 133 11.45 16.20 2.08
C LEU A 133 10.01 16.62 2.43
N THR A 134 9.43 17.43 1.56
CA THR A 134 8.08 17.96 1.69
C THR A 134 7.09 17.19 0.82
N LEU A 135 5.80 17.44 1.02
CA LEU A 135 4.76 16.91 0.13
C LEU A 135 4.95 17.41 -1.31
N ASP A 136 5.37 18.66 -1.48
CA ASP A 136 5.64 19.26 -2.78
C ASP A 136 6.80 18.55 -3.49
N ASP A 137 7.84 18.14 -2.75
CA ASP A 137 8.93 17.31 -3.29
C ASP A 137 8.39 15.95 -3.80
N GLU A 138 7.54 15.26 -3.01
CA GLU A 138 6.95 13.98 -3.44
C GLU A 138 6.02 14.15 -4.65
N ILE A 139 5.23 15.23 -4.72
CA ILE A 139 4.40 15.56 -5.89
C ILE A 139 5.27 15.82 -7.12
N ALA A 140 6.38 16.56 -6.97
CA ALA A 140 7.32 16.85 -8.05
C ALA A 140 7.99 15.57 -8.57
N VAL A 141 8.44 14.68 -7.67
CA VAL A 141 8.95 13.35 -8.03
C VAL A 141 7.89 12.55 -8.79
N ASN A 142 6.66 12.50 -8.29
CA ASN A 142 5.59 11.76 -8.96
C ASN A 142 5.34 12.27 -10.39
N ARG A 143 5.37 13.59 -10.59
CA ARG A 143 5.24 14.20 -11.92
C ARG A 143 6.40 13.82 -12.84
N ALA A 144 7.64 13.91 -12.37
CA ALA A 144 8.83 13.54 -13.13
C ALA A 144 8.81 12.06 -13.53
N LEU A 145 8.44 11.17 -12.59
CA LEU A 145 8.30 9.75 -12.85
C LEU A 145 7.25 9.45 -13.93
N LEU A 146 6.08 10.07 -13.85
CA LEU A 146 5.02 9.88 -14.85
C LEU A 146 5.42 10.42 -16.23
N ALA A 147 6.16 11.53 -16.28
CA ALA A 147 6.65 12.11 -17.52
C ALA A 147 7.81 11.33 -18.16
N SER A 148 8.54 10.52 -17.39
CA SER A 148 9.75 9.82 -17.84
C SER A 148 9.50 8.65 -18.80
N GLY A 149 8.28 8.10 -18.84
CA GLY A 149 7.98 6.86 -19.57
C GLY A 149 8.64 5.61 -18.96
N ALA A 150 9.19 5.69 -17.75
CA ALA A 150 9.82 4.56 -17.09
C ALA A 150 8.80 3.45 -16.73
N PRO A 151 9.21 2.17 -16.77
CA PRO A 151 8.36 1.08 -16.28
C PRO A 151 7.98 1.27 -14.81
N ILE A 152 6.80 0.78 -14.41
CA ILE A 152 6.29 0.92 -13.04
C ILE A 152 7.26 0.38 -11.97
N ALA A 153 8.01 -0.66 -12.28
CA ALA A 153 9.02 -1.21 -11.40
C ALA A 153 10.12 -0.18 -11.09
N ALA A 154 10.64 0.51 -12.12
CA ALA A 154 11.66 1.55 -11.96
C ALA A 154 11.12 2.76 -11.18
N MET A 155 9.89 3.19 -11.49
CA MET A 155 9.24 4.26 -10.73
C MET A 155 9.08 3.90 -9.25
N ASN A 156 8.68 2.65 -8.96
CA ASN A 156 8.51 2.18 -7.59
C ASN A 156 9.83 2.06 -6.83
N THR A 157 10.92 1.63 -7.47
CA THR A 157 12.25 1.66 -6.86
C THR A 157 12.59 3.08 -6.39
N ILE A 158 12.48 4.09 -7.26
CA ILE A 158 12.77 5.49 -6.88
C ILE A 158 11.84 5.96 -5.74
N ARG A 159 10.52 5.72 -5.85
CA ARG A 159 9.54 6.10 -4.82
C ARG A 159 9.84 5.50 -3.44
N LYS A 160 10.32 4.26 -3.39
CA LYS A 160 10.68 3.60 -2.13
C LYS A 160 11.86 4.27 -1.45
N HIS A 161 12.84 4.76 -2.21
CA HIS A 161 14.05 5.40 -1.66
C HIS A 161 13.86 6.88 -1.30
N VAL A 162 12.68 7.46 -1.53
CA VAL A 162 12.35 8.84 -1.12
C VAL A 162 11.19 8.90 -0.13
N SER A 163 10.73 7.74 0.36
CA SER A 163 9.56 7.64 1.23
C SER A 163 9.89 7.03 2.59
N ALA A 164 9.23 7.54 3.63
CA ALA A 164 9.29 7.05 4.99
C ALA A 164 8.38 5.83 5.26
N ILE A 165 7.41 5.53 4.38
CA ILE A 165 6.41 4.46 4.60
C ILE A 165 6.49 3.31 3.59
N LYS A 166 6.99 3.56 2.38
CA LYS A 166 7.06 2.59 1.29
C LYS A 166 8.28 1.66 1.43
N GLY A 167 8.28 0.54 0.71
CA GLY A 167 9.41 -0.40 0.65
C GLY A 167 9.68 -1.13 1.97
N GLY A 168 8.63 -1.67 2.59
CA GLY A 168 8.70 -2.41 3.85
C GLY A 168 8.81 -1.55 5.11
N ARG A 169 8.94 -0.23 5.01
CA ARG A 169 9.14 0.65 6.16
C ARG A 169 7.98 0.68 7.14
N LEU A 170 6.74 0.50 6.67
CA LEU A 170 5.59 0.39 7.57
C LEU A 170 5.62 -0.92 8.37
N ALA A 171 6.10 -2.01 7.78
CA ALA A 171 6.33 -3.25 8.51
C ALA A 171 7.52 -3.12 9.48
N ALA A 172 8.59 -2.45 9.07
CA ALA A 172 9.73 -2.18 9.95
C ALA A 172 9.32 -1.33 11.17
N ALA A 173 8.42 -0.36 10.99
CA ALA A 173 7.87 0.45 12.09
C ALA A 173 6.99 -0.35 13.06
N ALA A 174 6.40 -1.46 12.59
CA ALA A 174 5.60 -2.38 13.40
C ALA A 174 6.43 -3.34 14.26
N HIS A 175 7.74 -3.49 13.97
CA HIS A 175 8.60 -4.42 14.70
C HIS A 175 8.62 -4.09 16.21
N PRO A 176 8.51 -5.10 17.10
CA PRO A 176 8.59 -6.54 16.84
C PRO A 176 7.27 -7.27 16.56
N ALA A 177 6.15 -6.57 16.37
CA ALA A 177 4.87 -7.22 16.08
C ALA A 177 4.90 -7.98 14.76
N ARG A 178 4.17 -9.11 14.70
CA ARG A 178 4.00 -9.86 13.46
C ARG A 178 3.17 -9.03 12.48
N VAL A 179 3.61 -8.94 11.23
CA VAL A 179 2.86 -8.28 10.15
C VAL A 179 2.36 -9.31 9.14
N VAL A 180 1.04 -9.35 8.92
CA VAL A 180 0.40 -10.17 7.87
C VAL A 180 -0.21 -9.22 6.83
N THR A 181 0.26 -9.31 5.58
CA THR A 181 -0.24 -8.45 4.50
C THR A 181 -1.18 -9.25 3.59
N LEU A 182 -2.42 -8.79 3.46
CA LEU A 182 -3.39 -9.27 2.47
C LEU A 182 -3.42 -8.28 1.30
N VAL A 183 -3.13 -8.76 0.10
CA VAL A 183 -2.96 -7.92 -1.10
C VAL A 183 -4.00 -8.26 -2.15
N VAL A 184 -4.72 -7.25 -2.65
CA VAL A 184 -5.47 -7.32 -3.91
C VAL A 184 -4.61 -6.67 -5.00
N SER A 185 -4.04 -7.49 -5.87
CA SER A 185 -3.12 -7.06 -6.93
C SER A 185 -3.87 -6.61 -8.18
N ASP A 186 -3.53 -5.42 -8.68
CA ASP A 186 -3.89 -4.93 -10.02
C ASP A 186 -2.69 -4.90 -10.97
N ILE A 187 -1.61 -5.62 -10.62
CA ILE A 187 -0.35 -5.65 -11.36
C ILE A 187 -0.16 -7.05 -11.98
N PRO A 188 0.11 -7.16 -13.30
CA PRO A 188 0.44 -8.43 -13.92
C PRO A 188 1.60 -9.15 -13.23
N GLY A 189 1.42 -10.44 -12.93
CA GLY A 189 2.43 -11.28 -12.27
C GLY A 189 2.43 -11.24 -10.74
N ASP A 190 1.49 -10.50 -10.12
CA ASP A 190 1.19 -10.55 -8.68
C ASP A 190 2.37 -10.33 -7.74
N VAL A 191 3.30 -9.44 -8.15
CA VAL A 191 4.44 -9.07 -7.33
C VAL A 191 3.98 -8.12 -6.21
N ALA A 192 3.70 -8.68 -5.03
CA ALA A 192 3.15 -7.97 -3.87
C ALA A 192 3.94 -6.69 -3.49
N ALA A 193 5.28 -6.72 -3.58
CA ALA A 193 6.14 -5.58 -3.28
C ALA A 193 5.95 -4.37 -4.23
N LEU A 194 5.31 -4.56 -5.39
CA LEU A 194 5.01 -3.47 -6.32
C LEU A 194 3.64 -2.82 -6.03
N VAL A 195 2.70 -3.55 -5.40
CA VAL A 195 1.37 -3.02 -5.09
C VAL A 195 1.52 -1.93 -4.04
N SER A 196 1.05 -0.73 -4.38
CA SER A 196 1.18 0.47 -3.52
C SER A 196 2.60 0.78 -3.08
N SER A 197 3.59 0.37 -3.90
CA SER A 197 5.02 0.48 -3.59
C SER A 197 5.42 -0.29 -2.30
N GLY A 198 4.68 -1.34 -1.95
CA GLY A 198 5.01 -2.30 -0.91
C GLY A 198 5.27 -1.68 0.46
N PRO A 199 4.30 -1.01 1.12
CA PRO A 199 4.54 -0.38 2.42
C PRO A 199 4.95 -1.39 3.50
N THR A 200 4.43 -2.62 3.42
CA THR A 200 4.69 -3.71 4.39
C THR A 200 5.43 -4.90 3.78
N VAL A 201 5.86 -4.80 2.52
CA VAL A 201 6.60 -5.85 1.81
C VAL A 201 7.89 -5.22 1.31
N PRO A 202 9.06 -5.60 1.86
CA PRO A 202 10.33 -5.05 1.42
C PRO A 202 10.63 -5.48 -0.03
N ASP A 203 11.52 -4.76 -0.69
CA ASP A 203 12.18 -5.24 -1.89
C ASP A 203 13.70 -5.19 -1.71
N GLY A 204 14.42 -5.94 -2.55
CA GLY A 204 15.88 -5.95 -2.53
C GLY A 204 16.53 -4.80 -3.30
N SER A 205 15.78 -3.78 -3.71
CA SER A 205 16.35 -2.65 -4.45
C SER A 205 17.10 -1.72 -3.52
N THR A 206 18.17 -1.15 -4.05
CA THR A 206 19.09 -0.30 -3.30
C THR A 206 18.96 1.15 -3.75
N ARG A 207 19.42 2.05 -2.88
CA ARG A 207 19.58 3.47 -3.19
C ARG A 207 20.41 3.69 -4.47
N GLN A 208 21.41 2.84 -4.70
CA GLN A 208 22.23 2.91 -5.92
C GLN A 208 21.46 2.48 -7.17
N ASP A 209 20.52 1.55 -7.04
CA ASP A 209 19.61 1.21 -8.14
C ASP A 209 18.71 2.41 -8.47
N ALA A 210 18.13 3.07 -7.46
CA ALA A 210 17.35 4.28 -7.67
C ALA A 210 18.13 5.38 -8.40
N LEU A 211 19.38 5.65 -7.99
CA LEU A 211 20.24 6.62 -8.66
C LEU A 211 20.52 6.25 -10.12
N ARG A 212 20.84 4.98 -10.41
CA ARG A 212 21.05 4.50 -11.79
C ARG A 212 19.80 4.64 -12.65
N LEU A 213 18.61 4.42 -12.08
CA LEU A 213 17.34 4.59 -12.78
C LEU A 213 17.03 6.08 -13.05
N VAL A 214 17.32 6.97 -12.10
CA VAL A 214 17.19 8.42 -12.32
C VAL A 214 18.06 8.87 -13.50
N GLU A 215 19.31 8.41 -13.54
CA GLU A 215 20.25 8.71 -14.62
C GLU A 215 19.82 8.10 -15.97
N ALA A 216 19.49 6.80 -15.99
CA ALA A 216 19.15 6.08 -17.22
C ALA A 216 17.91 6.64 -17.93
N TRP A 217 16.94 7.18 -17.16
CA TRP A 217 15.76 7.86 -17.71
C TRP A 217 15.88 9.38 -17.74
N ARG A 218 17.06 9.94 -17.41
CA ARG A 218 17.34 11.39 -17.39
C ARG A 218 16.27 12.19 -16.66
N MET A 219 15.84 11.67 -15.51
CA MET A 219 14.76 12.28 -14.75
C MET A 219 15.25 13.55 -14.06
N ASP A 220 14.54 14.65 -14.27
CA ASP A 220 14.77 15.91 -13.57
C ASP A 220 14.04 15.89 -12.23
N LEU A 221 14.75 15.55 -11.16
CA LEU A 221 14.22 15.49 -9.80
C LEU A 221 14.66 16.72 -8.98
N PRO A 222 13.85 17.19 -8.01
CA PRO A 222 14.23 18.31 -7.15
C PRO A 222 15.59 18.09 -6.46
N ALA A 223 16.36 19.16 -6.28
CA ALA A 223 17.69 19.09 -5.67
C ALA A 223 17.67 18.46 -4.26
N ALA A 224 16.64 18.74 -3.46
CA ALA A 224 16.47 18.14 -2.13
C ALA A 224 16.29 16.61 -2.20
N VAL A 225 15.58 16.13 -3.22
CA VAL A 225 15.36 14.69 -3.48
C VAL A 225 16.67 14.02 -3.90
N MET A 226 17.41 14.64 -4.82
CA MET A 226 18.72 14.13 -5.22
C MET A 226 19.70 14.08 -4.04
N ALA A 227 19.72 15.13 -3.20
CA ALA A 227 20.52 15.15 -1.98
C ALA A 227 20.15 13.99 -1.05
N HIS A 228 18.86 13.73 -0.83
CA HIS A 228 18.39 12.58 -0.05
C HIS A 228 18.85 11.25 -0.65
N LEU A 229 18.62 11.03 -1.95
CA LEU A 229 19.01 9.79 -2.66
C LEU A 229 20.52 9.55 -2.70
N THR A 230 21.34 10.60 -2.58
CA THR A 230 22.81 10.44 -2.46
C THR A 230 23.29 10.14 -1.04
N SER A 231 22.42 10.26 -0.03
CA SER A 231 22.76 10.05 1.37
C SER A 231 22.38 8.64 1.86
N PRO A 232 23.06 8.09 2.89
CA PRO A 232 22.66 6.82 3.52
C PRO A 232 21.24 6.82 4.10
N ALA A 233 20.63 7.99 4.32
CA ALA A 233 19.25 8.09 4.82
C ALA A 233 18.21 7.55 3.83
N ALA A 234 18.58 7.35 2.57
CA ALA A 234 17.71 6.75 1.55
C ALA A 234 17.82 5.21 1.49
N ASP A 235 18.68 4.57 2.29
CA ASP A 235 18.78 3.11 2.32
C ASP A 235 17.45 2.49 2.81
N ALA A 236 17.09 1.35 2.23
CA ALA A 236 15.87 0.61 2.56
C ALA A 236 16.10 -0.29 3.78
N PRO A 237 15.06 -0.56 4.59
CA PRO A 237 15.15 -1.58 5.63
C PRO A 237 15.47 -2.94 5.00
N LEU A 238 16.33 -3.71 5.65
CA LEU A 238 16.60 -5.09 5.23
C LEU A 238 15.36 -5.96 5.53
N PRO A 239 15.03 -6.94 4.67
CA PRO A 239 13.97 -7.91 4.90
C PRO A 239 14.14 -8.73 6.18
#